data_AF-A0A2M9JHE6-F1
#
_entry.id   AF-A0A2M9JHE6-F1
#
_cell.length_a   1.000
_cell.length_b   1.000
_cell.length_c   1.000
_cell.angle_alpha   90.00
_cell.angle_beta   90.00
_cell.angle_gamma   90.00
#
_symmetry.space_group_name_H-M   'P 1'
#
loop_
_entity.id
_entity.type
_entity.pdbx_description
1 polymer ?
#
loop_
_entity_poly.entity_id
_entity_poly.type
_entity_poly.pdbx_seq_one_letter_code
_entity_poly.pdbx_strand_id
1 'polypeptide(L)'
;MATWGLIVEMTVGTGERKHMEASVLGHVEGSREQALAELAEWIGRYTPEHPRSPKRSRIFRTADGFLLVIDGAWQSFSSRFTVAELVKDSAAPPPEPQPTPVPTPEDTAAPTAAPPENAAQAPSGPTVDRYEDGVPVKPAWLGRTDLP
;
A
#
# COMPACT_ATOMS: atom_id res chain seq x y z
N MET A 1 0.99 5.16 1.06
CA MET A 1 0.15 6.16 0.35
C MET A 1 -0.74 6.82 1.39
N ALA A 2 -1.26 8.03 1.15
CA ALA A 2 -2.20 8.64 2.07
C ALA A 2 -3.57 7.93 1.98
N THR A 3 -4.27 7.83 3.10
CA THR A 3 -5.65 7.36 3.16
C THR A 3 -6.56 8.57 3.18
N TRP A 4 -7.55 8.61 2.30
CA TRP A 4 -8.51 9.70 2.19
C TRP A 4 -9.88 9.23 2.65
N GLY A 5 -10.48 9.95 3.60
CA GLY A 5 -11.88 9.78 3.97
C GLY A 5 -12.80 10.50 3.00
N LEU A 6 -13.85 9.83 2.55
CA LEU A 6 -14.98 10.41 1.86
C LEU A 6 -16.04 10.79 2.90
N ILE A 7 -16.33 12.06 3.06
CA ILE A 7 -17.15 12.57 4.15
C ILE A 7 -18.41 13.22 3.58
N VAL A 8 -19.55 12.97 4.23
CA VAL A 8 -20.78 13.74 4.03
C VAL A 8 -21.13 14.46 5.32
N GLU A 9 -21.38 15.76 5.22
CA GLU A 9 -21.95 16.56 6.29
C GLU A 9 -23.35 16.98 5.89
N MET A 10 -24.35 16.62 6.69
CA MET A 10 -25.75 16.97 6.40
C MET A 10 -26.48 17.40 7.66
N THR A 11 -27.53 18.18 7.48
CA THR A 11 -28.45 18.50 8.57
C THR A 11 -29.34 17.29 8.84
N VAL A 12 -29.24 16.76 10.04
CA VAL A 12 -30.07 15.67 10.56
C VAL A 12 -31.01 16.19 11.65
N GLY A 13 -32.04 15.41 11.98
CA GLY A 13 -33.00 15.76 13.02
C GLY A 13 -34.21 16.57 12.51
N THR A 14 -35.17 16.79 13.41
CA THR A 14 -36.47 17.41 13.09
C THR A 14 -36.73 18.62 13.99
N GLY A 15 -37.34 19.66 13.42
CA GLY A 15 -37.70 20.89 14.16
C GLY A 15 -36.48 21.57 14.79
N GLU A 16 -36.59 21.90 16.08
CA GLU A 16 -35.54 22.56 16.87
C GLU A 16 -34.35 21.65 17.21
N ARG A 17 -34.45 20.33 17.00
CA ARG A 17 -33.35 19.37 17.24
C ARG A 17 -32.45 19.14 16.02
N LYS A 18 -32.55 20.02 15.02
CA LYS A 18 -31.68 19.96 13.85
C LYS A 18 -30.24 20.24 14.26
N HIS A 19 -29.34 19.40 13.81
CA HIS A 19 -27.91 19.60 13.97
C HIS A 19 -27.18 19.12 12.73
N MET A 20 -25.93 19.55 12.58
CA MET A 20 -25.07 19.08 11.51
C MET A 20 -24.36 17.81 11.99
N GLU A 21 -24.46 16.75 11.21
CA GLU A 21 -23.77 15.49 11.46
C GLU A 21 -22.84 15.20 10.28
N ALA A 22 -21.61 14.76 10.62
CA ALA A 22 -20.63 14.31 9.66
C ALA A 22 -20.54 12.79 9.71
N SER A 23 -20.58 12.14 8.55
CA SER A 23 -20.46 10.69 8.42
C SER A 23 -19.42 10.35 7.35
N VAL A 24 -18.63 9.30 7.61
CA VAL A 24 -17.64 8.79 6.65
C VAL A 24 -18.34 7.76 5.75
N LEU A 25 -18.37 8.04 4.45
CA LEU A 25 -18.93 7.16 3.42
C LEU A 25 -18.00 6.00 3.07
N GLY A 26 -16.68 6.22 3.19
CA GLY A 26 -15.67 5.24 2.88
C GLY A 26 -14.26 5.83 2.90
N HIS A 27 -13.28 4.99 2.57
CA HIS A 27 -11.87 5.37 2.48
C HIS A 27 -11.32 5.03 1.10
N VAL A 28 -10.39 5.85 0.62
CA VAL A 28 -9.66 5.66 -0.63
C VAL A 28 -8.18 5.77 -0.33
N GLU A 29 -7.41 4.75 -0.67
CA GLU A 29 -5.95 4.81 -0.62
C GLU A 29 -5.41 5.41 -1.93
N GLY A 30 -4.54 6.40 -1.83
CA GLY A 30 -3.90 6.99 -3.01
C GLY A 30 -3.85 8.52 -2.99
N SER A 31 -4.10 9.14 -4.15
CA SER A 31 -4.05 10.58 -4.32
C SER A 31 -5.38 11.26 -4.00
N ARG A 32 -5.32 12.57 -3.74
CA ARG A 32 -6.50 13.41 -3.52
C ARG A 32 -7.44 13.41 -4.72
N GLU A 33 -6.88 13.41 -5.93
CA GLU A 33 -7.63 13.40 -7.18
C GLU A 33 -8.42 12.10 -7.36
N GLN A 34 -7.82 10.96 -6.98
CA GLN A 34 -8.52 9.67 -6.97
C GLN A 34 -9.67 9.69 -5.98
N ALA A 35 -9.45 10.19 -4.75
CA ALA A 35 -10.51 10.34 -3.76
C ALA A 35 -11.66 11.26 -4.23
N LEU A 36 -11.33 12.36 -4.93
CA LEU A 36 -12.35 13.25 -5.52
C LEU A 36 -13.14 12.60 -6.66
N ALA A 37 -12.49 11.75 -7.47
CA ALA A 37 -13.17 10.99 -8.52
C ALA A 37 -14.16 9.98 -7.92
N GLU A 38 -13.72 9.24 -6.90
CA GLU A 38 -14.59 8.32 -6.14
C GLU A 38 -15.76 9.05 -5.48
N LEU A 39 -15.50 10.22 -4.88
CA LEU A 39 -16.56 11.05 -4.30
C LEU A 39 -17.59 11.50 -5.36
N ALA A 40 -17.13 11.86 -6.56
CA ALA A 40 -18.01 12.24 -7.66
C ALA A 40 -18.93 11.09 -8.09
N GLU A 41 -18.41 9.85 -8.15
CA GLU A 41 -19.23 8.67 -8.41
C GLU A 41 -20.27 8.42 -7.31
N TRP A 42 -19.86 8.55 -6.04
CA TRP A 42 -20.74 8.42 -4.89
C TRP A 42 -21.92 9.38 -4.96
N ILE A 43 -21.67 10.64 -5.31
CA ILE A 43 -22.72 11.66 -5.43
C ILE A 43 -23.73 11.30 -6.52
N GLY A 44 -23.30 10.72 -7.64
CA GLY A 44 -24.19 10.26 -8.69
C GLY A 44 -25.20 9.20 -8.23
N ARG A 45 -24.86 8.44 -7.18
CA ARG A 45 -25.70 7.38 -6.60
C ARG A 45 -26.43 7.83 -5.32
N TYR A 46 -26.03 8.95 -4.74
CA TYR A 46 -26.53 9.40 -3.45
C TYR A 46 -27.99 9.88 -3.53
N THR A 47 -28.86 9.21 -2.77
CA THR A 47 -30.26 9.62 -2.58
C THR A 47 -30.45 10.03 -1.13
N PRO A 48 -30.63 11.33 -0.82
CA PRO A 48 -30.86 11.76 0.55
C PRO A 48 -32.23 11.32 1.04
N GLU A 49 -32.31 10.94 2.31
CA GLU A 49 -33.58 10.58 2.97
C GLU A 49 -34.56 11.76 3.03
N HIS A 50 -34.03 12.99 3.07
CA HIS A 50 -34.79 14.22 3.11
C HIS A 50 -34.24 15.27 2.14
N PRO A 51 -35.12 16.05 1.48
CA PRO A 51 -36.58 16.14 1.67
C PRO A 51 -37.38 15.05 0.93
N ARG A 52 -38.50 14.61 1.52
CA ARG A 52 -39.45 13.63 0.92
C ARG A 52 -40.15 14.10 -0.37
N SER A 53 -40.06 15.40 -0.69
CA SER A 53 -40.67 15.98 -1.90
C SER A 53 -39.71 17.00 -2.50
N PRO A 54 -38.65 16.54 -3.19
CA PRO A 54 -37.68 17.41 -3.82
C PRO A 54 -38.31 18.09 -5.04
N LYS A 55 -38.26 19.42 -5.11
CA LYS A 55 -38.68 20.17 -6.31
C LYS A 55 -37.54 20.28 -7.31
N ARG A 56 -36.32 20.43 -6.81
CA ARG A 56 -35.10 20.58 -7.61
C ARG A 56 -33.88 20.19 -6.77
N SER A 57 -32.96 19.44 -7.37
CA SER A 57 -31.62 19.19 -6.82
C SER A 57 -30.56 19.81 -7.72
N ARG A 58 -29.48 20.30 -7.11
CA ARG A 58 -28.32 20.88 -7.80
C ARG A 58 -27.06 20.44 -7.09
N ILE A 59 -26.05 20.06 -7.86
CA ILE A 59 -24.72 19.72 -7.34
C ILE A 59 -23.75 20.80 -7.82
N PHE A 60 -23.00 21.36 -6.89
CA PHE A 60 -21.94 22.33 -7.15
C PHE A 60 -20.59 21.69 -6.85
N ARG A 61 -19.58 22.00 -7.66
CA ARG A 61 -18.20 21.61 -7.37
C ARG A 61 -17.53 22.65 -6.48
N THR A 62 -16.73 22.20 -5.54
CA THR A 62 -15.93 23.00 -4.62
C THR A 62 -14.46 22.60 -4.71
N ALA A 63 -13.57 23.24 -3.95
CA ALA A 63 -12.16 22.89 -3.93
C ALA A 63 -11.95 21.44 -3.45
N ASP A 64 -12.62 21.04 -2.37
CA ASP A 64 -12.39 19.78 -1.65
C ASP A 64 -13.52 18.75 -1.84
N GLY A 65 -14.41 18.96 -2.80
CA GLY A 65 -15.53 18.06 -3.06
C GLY A 65 -16.71 18.77 -3.68
N PHE A 66 -17.91 18.54 -3.15
CA PHE A 66 -19.16 18.98 -3.78
C PHE A 66 -20.20 19.44 -2.76
N LEU A 67 -21.13 20.27 -3.21
CA LEU A 67 -22.28 20.72 -2.43
C LEU A 67 -23.56 20.35 -3.15
N LEU A 68 -24.37 19.50 -2.53
CA LEU A 68 -25.72 19.20 -2.96
C LEU A 68 -26.68 20.18 -2.30
N VAL A 69 -27.49 20.87 -3.09
CA VAL A 69 -28.58 21.72 -2.62
C VAL A 69 -29.89 21.18 -3.18
N ILE A 70 -30.85 20.93 -2.30
CA ILE A 70 -32.18 20.46 -2.67
C ILE A 70 -33.22 21.46 -2.19
N ASP A 71 -34.02 21.95 -3.12
CA ASP A 71 -35.17 22.80 -2.81
C ASP A 71 -36.34 21.92 -2.38
N GLY A 72 -36.65 21.96 -1.08
CA GLY A 72 -37.86 21.36 -0.52
C GLY A 72 -39.07 22.26 -0.70
N ALA A 73 -40.24 21.76 -0.31
CA ALA A 73 -41.48 22.54 -0.37
C ALA A 73 -41.50 23.72 0.62
N TRP A 74 -40.80 23.60 1.76
CA TRP A 74 -40.82 24.57 2.86
C TRP A 74 -39.46 25.18 3.19
N GLN A 75 -38.38 24.45 2.93
CA GLN A 75 -37.01 24.88 3.17
C GLN A 75 -36.09 24.18 2.18
N SER A 76 -34.95 24.80 1.88
CA SER A 76 -33.87 24.13 1.17
C SER A 76 -33.03 23.30 2.14
N PHE A 77 -32.48 22.21 1.64
CA PHE A 77 -31.58 21.31 2.35
C PHE A 77 -30.24 21.27 1.65
N SER A 78 -29.16 21.13 2.42
CA SER A 78 -27.81 21.05 1.89
C SER A 78 -27.07 19.86 2.49
N SER A 79 -26.37 19.12 1.62
CA SER A 79 -25.39 18.11 2.01
C SER A 79 -24.05 18.47 1.40
N ARG A 80 -23.03 18.59 2.24
CA ARG A 80 -21.65 18.87 1.81
C ARG A 80 -20.89 17.56 1.74
N PHE A 81 -20.25 17.33 0.60
CA PHE A 81 -19.40 16.17 0.35
C PHE A 81 -17.96 16.66 0.28
N THR A 82 -17.09 16.11 1.09
CA THR A 82 -15.67 16.51 1.15
C THR A 82 -14.77 15.28 1.15
N VAL A 83 -13.55 15.47 0.66
CA VAL A 83 -12.44 14.56 0.90
C VAL A 83 -11.52 15.14 1.94
N ALA A 84 -11.01 14.30 2.83
CA ALA A 84 -10.01 14.69 3.83
C ALA A 84 -8.97 13.59 4.02
N GLU A 85 -7.71 13.97 4.19
CA GLU A 85 -6.67 13.01 4.55
C GLU A 85 -6.88 12.50 5.98
N LEU A 86 -6.84 11.18 6.14
CA LEU A 86 -6.91 10.52 7.44
C LEU A 86 -5.53 10.59 8.11
N VAL A 87 -5.41 11.48 9.09
CA VAL A 87 -4.15 11.70 9.83
C VAL A 87 -3.96 10.67 10.94
N LYS A 88 -5.06 10.27 11.60
CA LYS A 88 -5.02 9.34 12.73
C LYS A 88 -6.36 8.62 12.87
N ASP A 89 -6.29 7.29 13.00
CA ASP A 89 -7.39 6.46 13.44
C ASP A 89 -7.02 5.82 14.79
N SER A 90 -7.83 6.10 15.81
CA SER A 90 -7.61 5.58 17.18
C SER A 90 -7.84 4.07 17.29
N ALA A 91 -8.61 3.50 16.37
CA ALA A 91 -8.98 2.09 16.35
C ALA A 91 -8.40 1.36 15.13
N ALA A 92 -7.35 1.93 14.50
CA ALA A 92 -6.68 1.30 13.38
C ALA A 92 -6.20 -0.12 13.76
N PRO A 93 -6.43 -1.13 12.92
CA PRO A 93 -5.91 -2.46 13.17
C PRO A 93 -4.37 -2.39 13.26
N PRO A 94 -3.74 -3.21 14.14
CA PRO A 94 -2.30 -3.32 14.16
C PRO A 94 -1.78 -3.67 12.77
N PRO A 95 -0.62 -3.13 12.35
CA PRO A 95 -0.02 -3.52 11.08
C PRO A 95 0.15 -5.04 11.05
N GLU A 96 -0.23 -5.67 9.93
CA GLU A 96 -0.04 -7.11 9.78
C GLU A 96 1.43 -7.45 10.01
N PRO A 97 1.75 -8.54 10.74
CA PRO A 97 3.12 -8.96 10.95
C PRO A 97 3.74 -9.22 9.59
N GLN A 98 4.69 -8.36 9.21
CA GLN A 98 5.49 -8.59 8.01
C GLN A 98 6.15 -9.97 8.15
N PRO A 99 6.13 -10.81 7.11
CA PRO A 99 6.79 -12.10 7.18
C PRO A 99 8.24 -11.86 7.56
N THR A 100 8.63 -12.38 8.72
CA THR A 100 10.03 -12.41 9.11
C THR A 100 10.75 -13.14 7.98
N PRO A 101 11.83 -12.59 7.39
CA PRO A 101 12.58 -13.34 6.41
C PRO A 101 13.03 -14.62 7.11
N VAL A 102 12.42 -15.75 6.75
CA VAL A 102 12.87 -17.05 7.20
C VAL A 102 14.30 -17.14 6.70
N PRO A 103 15.31 -17.30 7.58
CA PRO A 103 16.65 -17.53 7.11
C PRO A 103 16.58 -18.78 6.23
N THR A 104 16.82 -18.62 4.93
CA THR A 104 17.06 -19.75 4.04
C THR A 104 18.10 -20.62 4.72
N PRO A 105 17.81 -21.89 5.04
CA PRO A 105 18.80 -22.74 5.66
C PRO A 105 19.96 -22.88 4.67
N GLU A 106 21.10 -22.28 5.01
CA GLU A 106 22.38 -22.70 4.47
C GLU A 106 22.51 -24.19 4.77
N ASP A 107 22.65 -24.96 3.70
CA ASP A 107 22.80 -26.40 3.66
C ASP A 107 23.91 -26.82 4.62
N THR A 108 23.52 -27.14 5.86
CA THR A 108 24.39 -27.73 6.86
C THR A 108 24.56 -29.18 6.45
N ALA A 109 25.65 -29.43 5.72
CA ALA A 109 26.17 -30.75 5.45
C ALA A 109 26.21 -31.57 6.74
N ALA A 110 25.37 -32.61 6.81
CA ALA A 110 25.42 -33.61 7.86
C ALA A 110 26.29 -34.80 7.43
N PRO A 111 27.05 -35.40 8.37
CA PRO A 111 28.21 -36.25 8.08
C PRO A 111 27.85 -37.74 8.01
N THR A 112 28.60 -38.51 7.21
CA THR A 112 28.74 -39.96 7.44
C THR A 112 30.16 -40.42 7.05
N ALA A 113 30.83 -40.90 8.10
CA ALA A 113 32.02 -41.74 8.23
C ALA A 113 32.34 -42.71 7.06
N ALA A 114 33.56 -43.19 6.79
CA ALA A 114 34.95 -42.95 7.20
C ALA A 114 35.86 -43.85 6.26
N PRO A 115 37.16 -44.11 6.50
CA PRO A 115 38.29 -43.67 5.67
C PRO A 115 39.05 -44.88 5.01
N PRO A 116 40.25 -44.74 4.39
CA PRO A 116 41.48 -44.47 5.14
C PRO A 116 42.51 -43.56 4.44
N GLU A 117 43.45 -43.08 5.26
CA GLU A 117 44.87 -42.90 4.95
C GLU A 117 45.25 -41.99 3.77
N ASN A 118 45.82 -40.83 4.05
CA ASN A 118 47.29 -40.68 4.18
C ASN A 118 47.66 -39.20 4.32
N ALA A 119 48.67 -38.96 5.16
CA ALA A 119 49.60 -37.83 5.15
C ALA A 119 49.04 -36.39 5.07
N ALA A 120 49.03 -35.75 6.23
CA ALA A 120 49.96 -34.67 6.57
C ALA A 120 50.21 -33.54 5.54
N GLN A 121 50.11 -32.32 6.07
CA GLN A 121 50.77 -31.07 5.69
C GLN A 121 49.94 -30.07 4.86
N ALA A 122 49.55 -28.98 5.53
CA ALA A 122 49.44 -27.67 4.89
C ALA A 122 50.83 -27.26 4.37
N PRO A 123 50.90 -26.61 3.20
CA PRO A 123 51.20 -25.17 3.26
C PRO A 123 50.44 -24.35 2.21
N SER A 124 50.29 -23.06 2.49
CA SER A 124 49.78 -22.02 1.59
C SER A 124 50.42 -22.08 0.19
N GLY A 125 49.60 -22.08 -0.86
CA GLY A 125 50.00 -22.12 -2.29
C GLY A 125 49.39 -20.98 -3.12
N PRO A 126 49.91 -20.71 -4.34
CA PRO A 126 50.19 -19.36 -4.85
C PRO A 126 49.02 -18.66 -5.58
N THR A 127 49.03 -17.33 -5.58
CA THR A 127 48.15 -16.47 -6.40
C THR A 127 48.48 -16.63 -7.89
N VAL A 128 47.51 -17.08 -8.68
CA VAL A 128 47.61 -17.27 -10.13
C VAL A 128 47.02 -16.07 -10.87
N ASP A 129 47.80 -15.44 -11.75
CA ASP A 129 47.34 -14.35 -12.62
C ASP A 129 46.27 -14.83 -13.61
N ARG A 130 45.18 -14.06 -13.72
CA ARG A 130 43.99 -14.35 -14.53
C ARG A 130 43.67 -13.16 -15.43
N TYR A 131 43.13 -13.44 -16.62
CA TYR A 131 42.56 -12.42 -17.51
C TYR A 131 41.26 -11.85 -16.92
N GLU A 132 40.74 -10.74 -17.46
CA GLU A 132 39.54 -10.06 -16.92
C GLU A 132 38.25 -10.88 -16.99
N ASP A 133 38.23 -11.94 -17.79
CA ASP A 133 37.18 -12.97 -17.86
C ASP A 133 37.41 -14.14 -16.88
N GLY A 134 38.42 -14.05 -16.00
CA GLY A 134 38.68 -14.99 -14.91
C GLY A 134 39.45 -16.26 -15.31
N VAL A 135 39.82 -16.40 -16.58
CA VAL A 135 40.60 -17.56 -17.07
C VAL A 135 42.08 -17.38 -16.71
N PRO A 136 42.75 -18.40 -16.15
CA PRO A 136 44.18 -18.31 -15.83
C PRO A 136 45.03 -17.99 -17.06
N VAL A 137 45.89 -16.98 -16.94
CA VAL A 137 46.80 -16.51 -18.01
C VAL A 137 47.75 -17.62 -18.45
N LYS A 138 48.11 -18.50 -17.51
CA LYS A 138 48.89 -19.69 -17.77
C LYS A 138 48.12 -20.92 -17.30
N PRO A 139 47.76 -21.84 -18.19
CA PRO A 139 47.00 -23.01 -17.79
C PRO A 139 47.90 -24.01 -17.06
N ALA A 140 47.38 -24.68 -16.04
CA ALA A 140 48.14 -25.49 -15.10
C ALA A 140 48.82 -26.75 -15.68
N TRP A 141 48.56 -27.08 -16.95
CA TRP A 141 49.20 -28.19 -17.67
C TRP A 141 50.48 -27.78 -18.42
N LEU A 142 50.74 -26.48 -18.60
CA LEU A 142 51.88 -25.99 -19.36
C LEU A 142 53.17 -26.12 -18.51
N GLY A 143 53.92 -27.20 -18.74
CA GLY A 143 55.16 -27.53 -18.03
C GLY A 143 55.13 -28.87 -17.27
N ARG A 144 54.01 -29.59 -17.32
CA ARG A 144 53.92 -30.96 -16.81
C ARG A 144 54.65 -31.93 -17.74
N THR A 145 55.57 -32.71 -17.19
CA THR A 145 56.36 -33.73 -17.91
C THR A 145 55.75 -35.13 -17.82
N ASP A 146 54.57 -35.24 -17.23
CA ASP A 146 53.83 -36.46 -16.95
C ASP A 146 52.55 -36.58 -17.78
N LEU A 147 52.45 -35.83 -18.89
CA LEU A 147 51.49 -36.13 -19.94
C LEU A 147 52.09 -37.22 -20.85
N PRO A 148 51.40 -38.36 -21.05
CA PRO A 148 51.76 -39.33 -22.07
C PRO A 148 51.54 -38.79 -23.48
#